data_AF-A0A7K2X894-F1
#
_entry.id   AF-A0A7K2X894-F1
#
_cell.length_a   1.000
_cell.length_b   1.000
_cell.length_c   1.000
_cell.angle_alpha   90.00
_cell.angle_beta   90.00
_cell.angle_gamma   90.00
#
_symmetry.space_group_name_H-M   'P 1'
#
loop_
_entity.id
_entity.type
_entity.pdbx_description
1 polymer ?
#
loop_
_entity_poly.entity_id
_entity_poly.type
_entity_poly.pdbx_seq_one_letter_code
_entity_poly.pdbx_strand_id
1 'polypeptide(L)'
;AVFALVAPDDGHAPVLGPVREPLSPQEVAALPVLPEAAARTLPDLELLRAGLFAAERLHPLVAGALAASVPAASAAASGPVHPLGDPYRVECRGEVHRLALEDGVLSAVDHDRDTLRREELMVALGGPALPCLRAIDTAHRTPEALPAVRERLVHGDVSGALAVVTGLLGPDAVLRDGPLREELMSAAARRVDHGLFRAGLVAEHPAAGVRT
;
A
#
# COMPACT_ATOMS: atom_id res chain seq x y z
N ALA A 1 4.04 36.19 -9.65
CA ALA A 1 2.92 36.95 -9.05
C ALA A 1 3.36 37.42 -7.67
N VAL A 2 2.95 38.62 -7.25
CA VAL A 2 3.29 39.16 -5.92
C VAL A 2 2.09 38.97 -5.00
N PHE A 3 2.34 38.49 -3.79
CA PHE A 3 1.30 38.22 -2.80
C PHE A 3 1.57 39.00 -1.51
N ALA A 4 0.50 39.49 -0.88
CA ALA A 4 0.52 40.04 0.46
C ALA A 4 0.09 38.96 1.46
N LEU A 5 0.80 38.85 2.58
CA LEU A 5 0.35 38.11 3.75
C LEU A 5 -0.61 38.99 4.54
N VAL A 6 -1.87 38.60 4.60
CA VAL A 6 -2.91 39.29 5.37
C VAL A 6 -3.32 38.39 6.53
N ALA A 7 -2.97 38.78 7.74
CA ALA A 7 -3.56 38.19 8.95
C ALA A 7 -4.83 38.98 9.28
N PRO A 8 -6.01 38.33 9.36
CA PRO A 8 -7.24 39.05 9.69
C PRO A 8 -7.26 39.56 11.14
N ASP A 9 -6.49 38.95 12.05
CA ASP A 9 -6.18 39.41 13.41
C ASP A 9 -4.93 38.65 13.97
N ASP A 10 -4.53 38.93 15.22
CA ASP A 10 -3.35 38.33 15.89
C ASP A 10 -3.48 36.82 16.20
N GLY A 11 -4.66 36.21 15.96
CA GLY A 11 -4.96 34.83 16.33
C GLY A 11 -5.17 33.85 15.17
N HIS A 12 -5.33 34.32 13.94
CA HIS A 12 -5.62 33.48 12.78
C HIS A 12 -4.40 33.25 11.88
N ALA A 13 -4.39 32.11 11.19
CA ALA A 13 -3.36 31.80 10.20
C ALA A 13 -3.37 32.85 9.07
N PRO A 14 -2.22 33.45 8.72
CA PRO A 14 -2.16 34.47 7.69
C PRO A 14 -2.53 33.88 6.33
N VAL A 15 -3.29 34.62 5.54
CA VAL A 15 -3.73 34.23 4.20
C VAL A 15 -2.92 35.00 3.16
N LEU A 16 -2.51 34.31 2.08
CA LEU A 16 -1.88 34.95 0.93
C LEU A 16 -2.94 35.48 -0.03
N GLY A 17 -2.94 36.80 -0.27
CA GLY A 17 -3.79 37.46 -1.25
C GLY A 17 -2.94 38.10 -2.36
N PRO A 18 -3.42 38.18 -3.62
CA PRO A 18 -2.72 38.90 -4.66
C PRO A 18 -2.65 40.39 -4.32
N VAL A 19 -1.48 41.00 -4.51
CA VAL A 19 -1.34 42.46 -4.39
C VAL A 19 -2.14 43.11 -5.52
N ARG A 20 -3.10 43.97 -5.15
CA ARG A 20 -4.00 44.63 -6.12
C ARG A 20 -3.36 45.85 -6.79
N GLU A 21 -2.37 46.45 -6.15
CA GLU A 21 -1.65 47.62 -6.64
C GLU A 21 -0.31 47.21 -7.30
N PRO A 22 0.02 47.74 -8.48
CA PRO A 22 1.26 47.39 -9.15
C PRO A 22 2.47 47.99 -8.41
N LEU A 23 3.39 47.13 -7.97
CA LEU A 23 4.69 47.55 -7.41
C LEU A 23 5.70 47.82 -8.52
N SER A 24 6.66 48.69 -8.26
CA SER A 24 7.77 48.91 -9.21
C SER A 24 8.67 47.66 -9.31
N PRO A 25 9.35 47.45 -10.44
CA PRO A 25 10.25 46.30 -10.60
C PRO A 25 11.37 46.23 -9.55
N GLN A 26 11.82 47.38 -9.05
CA GLN A 26 12.85 47.47 -8.01
C GLN A 26 12.33 46.98 -6.65
N GLU A 27 11.08 47.31 -6.31
CA GLU A 27 10.44 46.83 -5.08
C GLU A 27 10.18 45.32 -5.15
N VAL A 28 9.74 44.80 -6.31
CA VAL A 28 9.53 43.36 -6.51
C VAL A 28 10.81 42.56 -6.33
N ALA A 29 11.94 43.07 -6.84
CA ALA A 29 13.25 42.40 -6.73
C ALA A 29 13.78 42.36 -5.28
N ALA A 30 13.31 43.25 -4.40
CA ALA A 30 13.69 43.29 -3.00
C ALA A 30 12.84 42.38 -2.09
N LEU A 31 11.76 41.78 -2.61
CA LEU A 31 10.87 40.92 -1.82
C LEU A 31 11.46 39.52 -1.60
N PRO A 32 11.16 38.88 -0.45
CA PRO A 32 11.50 37.48 -0.22
C PRO A 32 10.83 36.57 -1.25
N VAL A 33 11.61 35.68 -1.86
CA VAL A 33 11.10 34.66 -2.79
C VAL A 33 10.69 33.42 -2.00
N LEU A 34 9.46 32.94 -2.22
CA LEU A 34 9.01 31.69 -1.64
C LEU A 34 9.74 30.51 -2.31
N PRO A 35 10.17 29.48 -1.54
CA PRO A 35 10.63 28.24 -2.12
C PRO A 35 9.56 27.63 -3.03
N GLU A 36 9.99 26.99 -4.11
CA GLU A 36 9.08 26.40 -5.09
C GLU A 36 8.06 25.43 -4.46
N ALA A 37 8.50 24.64 -3.47
CA ALA A 37 7.63 23.72 -2.73
C ALA A 37 6.49 24.42 -1.97
N ALA A 38 6.69 25.68 -1.55
CA ALA A 38 5.67 26.47 -0.86
C ALA A 38 4.69 27.15 -1.84
N ALA A 39 5.03 27.23 -3.12
CA ALA A 39 4.20 27.82 -4.16
C ALA A 39 3.40 26.78 -4.97
N ARG A 40 3.71 25.49 -4.82
CA ARG A 40 2.98 24.39 -5.47
C ARG A 40 1.86 23.88 -4.56
N THR A 41 0.75 23.45 -5.16
CA THR A 41 -0.27 22.70 -4.43
C THR A 41 0.34 21.39 -3.92
N LEU A 42 -0.03 20.96 -2.71
CA LEU A 42 0.40 19.67 -2.19
C LEU A 42 -0.12 18.55 -3.09
N PRO A 43 0.72 17.58 -3.50
CA PRO A 43 0.30 16.47 -4.36
C PRO A 43 -0.92 15.70 -3.79
N ASP A 44 -0.93 15.44 -2.48
CA ASP A 44 -2.05 14.76 -1.81
C ASP A 44 -3.36 15.53 -1.98
N LEU A 45 -3.28 16.86 -1.93
CA LEU A 45 -4.42 17.76 -2.10
C LEU A 45 -4.91 17.75 -3.56
N GLU A 46 -4.00 17.75 -4.53
CA GLU A 46 -4.34 17.58 -5.95
C GLU A 46 -5.03 16.24 -6.23
N LEU A 47 -4.49 15.15 -5.66
CA LEU A 47 -5.07 13.81 -5.80
C LEU A 47 -6.46 13.69 -5.17
N LEU A 48 -6.66 14.26 -3.98
CA LEU A 48 -7.97 14.31 -3.33
C LEU A 48 -8.98 15.12 -4.15
N ARG A 49 -8.60 16.31 -4.66
CA ARG A 49 -9.47 17.14 -5.51
C ARG A 49 -9.83 16.46 -6.83
N ALA A 50 -8.92 15.66 -7.38
CA ALA A 50 -9.15 14.90 -8.60
C ALA A 50 -9.94 13.59 -8.38
N GLY A 51 -10.26 13.23 -7.13
CA GLY A 51 -10.93 11.97 -6.79
C GLY A 51 -10.09 10.72 -7.06
N LEU A 52 -8.78 10.88 -7.22
CA LEU A 52 -7.84 9.78 -7.48
C LEU A 52 -7.37 9.08 -6.20
N PHE A 53 -7.66 9.67 -5.04
CA PHE A 53 -7.28 9.16 -3.72
C PHE A 53 -8.37 9.48 -2.70
N ALA A 54 -8.55 8.59 -1.71
CA ALA A 54 -9.59 8.70 -0.69
C ALA A 54 -9.01 9.26 0.62
N ALA A 55 -9.70 10.19 1.28
CA ALA A 55 -9.22 10.86 2.48
C ALA A 55 -9.02 9.88 3.66
N GLU A 56 -9.80 8.80 3.70
CA GLU A 56 -9.76 7.74 4.73
C GLU A 56 -8.47 6.92 4.66
N ARG A 57 -7.74 6.99 3.54
CA ARG A 57 -6.45 6.33 3.37
C ARG A 57 -5.27 7.18 3.83
N LEU A 58 -5.49 8.45 4.14
CA LEU A 58 -4.48 9.32 4.72
C LEU A 58 -4.41 9.12 6.23
N HIS A 59 -3.26 9.46 6.80
CA HIS A 59 -3.14 9.49 8.25
C HIS A 59 -4.19 10.47 8.84
N PRO A 60 -4.88 10.14 9.95
CA PRO A 60 -5.97 10.96 10.47
C PRO A 60 -5.63 12.45 10.68
N LEU A 61 -4.40 12.74 11.11
CA LEU A 61 -3.90 14.11 11.24
C LEU A 61 -3.79 14.86 9.90
N VAL A 62 -3.37 14.15 8.85
CA VAL A 62 -3.23 14.71 7.50
C VAL A 62 -4.61 14.92 6.88
N ALA A 63 -5.50 13.92 7.01
CA ALA A 63 -6.89 14.05 6.59
C ALA A 63 -7.58 15.25 7.27
N GLY A 64 -7.39 15.40 8.58
CA GLY A 64 -7.91 16.55 9.35
C GLY A 64 -7.34 17.90 8.88
N ALA A 65 -6.04 17.97 8.56
CA ALA A 65 -5.42 19.18 8.06
C ALA A 65 -5.90 19.57 6.65
N LEU A 66 -6.21 18.59 5.80
CA LEU A 66 -6.63 18.81 4.41
C LEU A 66 -8.14 19.00 4.26
N ALA A 67 -8.96 18.59 5.23
CA ALA A 67 -10.42 18.62 5.17
C ALA A 67 -11.02 20.00 4.85
N ALA A 68 -10.42 21.09 5.33
CA ALA A 68 -10.87 22.45 5.05
C ALA A 68 -10.54 22.94 3.62
N SER A 69 -9.64 22.25 2.92
CA SER A 69 -9.11 22.65 1.60
C SER A 69 -9.72 21.84 0.44
N VAL A 70 -10.56 20.86 0.76
CA VAL A 70 -11.26 19.99 -0.18
C VAL A 70 -12.74 20.43 -0.18
N PRO A 71 -13.27 21.00 -1.29
CA PRO A 71 -14.71 21.19 -1.44
C PRO A 71 -15.42 19.85 -1.21
N ALA A 72 -16.61 19.84 -0.62
CA ALA A 72 -17.40 18.62 -0.40
C ALA A 72 -17.72 17.93 -1.75
N ALA A 73 -16.75 17.17 -2.26
CA ALA A 73 -16.86 16.35 -3.43
C ALA A 73 -17.59 15.09 -3.00
N SER A 74 -18.70 14.82 -3.66
CA SER A 74 -19.41 13.54 -3.59
C SER A 74 -18.37 12.42 -3.65
N ALA A 75 -18.35 11.56 -2.64
CA ALA A 75 -17.48 10.40 -2.54
C ALA A 75 -17.56 9.59 -3.85
N ALA A 76 -16.63 9.85 -4.76
CA ALA A 76 -16.42 9.03 -5.92
C ALA A 76 -15.74 7.77 -5.38
N ALA A 77 -16.53 6.70 -5.32
CA ALA A 77 -16.08 5.37 -4.97
C ALA A 77 -14.75 5.11 -5.69
N SER A 78 -13.74 4.77 -4.89
CA SER A 78 -12.42 4.43 -5.38
C SER A 78 -12.55 3.42 -6.53
N GLY A 79 -11.91 3.72 -7.65
CA GLY A 79 -11.74 2.79 -8.78
C GLY A 79 -11.17 1.46 -8.29
N PRO A 80 -11.34 0.39 -9.09
CA PRO A 80 -11.47 -0.96 -8.59
C PRO A 80 -10.25 -1.36 -7.78
N VAL A 81 -10.39 -1.34 -6.45
CA VAL A 81 -9.87 -2.44 -5.66
C VAL A 81 -10.54 -3.65 -6.31
N HIS A 82 -9.75 -4.49 -6.99
CA HIS A 82 -10.24 -5.79 -7.46
C HIS A 82 -11.07 -6.35 -6.30
N PRO A 83 -12.38 -6.59 -6.47
CA PRO A 83 -13.23 -6.89 -5.34
C PRO A 83 -12.60 -8.08 -4.62
N LEU A 84 -12.27 -7.88 -3.35
CA LEU A 84 -12.15 -8.94 -2.36
C LEU A 84 -13.47 -9.72 -2.45
N GLY A 85 -13.51 -10.75 -3.30
CA GLY A 85 -14.76 -11.45 -3.56
C GLY A 85 -14.86 -12.21 -4.88
N ASP A 86 -14.07 -11.89 -5.92
CA ASP A 86 -14.08 -12.74 -7.11
C ASP A 86 -13.19 -13.97 -6.88
N PRO A 87 -13.79 -15.19 -6.79
CA PRO A 87 -13.00 -16.38 -6.57
C PRO A 87 -12.08 -16.63 -7.77
N TYR A 88 -10.81 -16.96 -7.49
CA TYR A 88 -9.88 -17.39 -8.52
C TYR A 88 -10.46 -18.61 -9.24
N ARG A 89 -10.46 -18.60 -10.57
CA ARG A 89 -11.01 -19.69 -11.37
C ARG A 89 -9.88 -20.54 -11.95
N VAL A 90 -10.03 -21.85 -11.83
CA VAL A 90 -9.03 -22.81 -12.31
C VAL A 90 -9.73 -23.95 -13.04
N GLU A 91 -9.23 -24.31 -14.21
CA GLU A 91 -9.68 -25.53 -14.90
C GLU A 91 -9.12 -26.77 -14.18
N CYS A 92 -10.01 -27.57 -13.61
CA CYS A 92 -9.69 -28.79 -12.88
C CYS A 92 -10.54 -29.94 -13.39
N ARG A 93 -9.88 -30.99 -13.90
CA ARG A 93 -10.56 -32.20 -14.41
C ARG A 93 -11.66 -31.93 -15.46
N GLY A 94 -11.50 -30.88 -16.27
CA GLY A 94 -12.44 -30.51 -17.34
C GLY A 94 -13.56 -29.57 -16.91
N GLU A 95 -13.62 -29.18 -15.64
CA GLU A 95 -14.59 -28.23 -15.10
C GLU A 95 -13.87 -26.97 -14.56
N VAL A 96 -14.60 -25.86 -14.45
CA VAL A 96 -14.06 -24.62 -13.85
C VAL A 96 -14.36 -24.61 -12.37
N HIS A 97 -13.32 -24.75 -11.55
CA HIS A 97 -13.40 -24.68 -10.09
C HIS A 97 -13.05 -23.29 -9.57
N ARG A 98 -13.62 -22.96 -8.41
CA ARG A 98 -13.45 -21.70 -7.69
C ARG A 98 -12.50 -21.90 -6.51
N LEU A 99 -11.61 -20.93 -6.32
CA LEU A 99 -10.79 -20.76 -5.14
C LEU A 99 -11.28 -19.54 -4.38
N ALA A 100 -11.60 -19.71 -3.11
CA ALA A 100 -12.08 -18.62 -2.26
C ALA A 100 -11.60 -18.82 -0.83
N LEU A 101 -11.75 -17.78 0.00
CA LEU A 101 -11.50 -17.90 1.43
C LEU A 101 -12.62 -18.73 2.07
N GLU A 102 -12.24 -19.83 2.70
CA GLU A 102 -13.10 -20.69 3.51
C GLU A 102 -12.40 -20.89 4.86
N ASP A 103 -13.12 -20.68 5.97
CA ASP A 103 -12.56 -20.76 7.32
C ASP A 103 -11.26 -19.92 7.49
N GLY A 104 -11.21 -18.73 6.86
CA GLY A 104 -10.10 -17.79 7.00
C GLY A 104 -8.85 -18.14 6.19
N VAL A 105 -8.91 -19.14 5.29
CA VAL A 105 -7.79 -19.58 4.45
C VAL A 105 -8.26 -19.80 3.00
N LEU A 106 -7.39 -19.55 2.03
CA LEU A 106 -7.65 -19.84 0.63
C LEU A 106 -7.81 -21.36 0.40
N SER A 107 -8.99 -21.75 -0.07
CA SER A 107 -9.42 -23.12 -0.31
C SER A 107 -10.06 -23.27 -1.69
N ALA A 108 -10.12 -24.49 -2.20
CA ALA A 108 -10.87 -24.82 -3.41
C ALA A 108 -12.29 -25.24 -3.02
N VAL A 109 -13.23 -24.28 -3.04
CA VAL A 109 -14.60 -24.45 -2.50
C VAL A 109 -15.47 -25.45 -3.27
N ASP A 110 -15.05 -25.84 -4.48
CA ASP A 110 -15.72 -26.87 -5.28
C ASP A 110 -15.17 -28.28 -5.00
N HIS A 111 -14.31 -28.44 -4.00
CA HIS A 111 -13.89 -29.73 -3.45
C HIS A 111 -14.27 -29.84 -1.98
N ASP A 112 -14.72 -31.04 -1.57
CA ASP A 112 -14.82 -31.35 -0.15
C ASP A 112 -13.42 -31.50 0.48
N ARG A 113 -13.34 -31.29 1.81
CA ARG A 113 -12.06 -31.32 2.54
C ARG A 113 -11.36 -32.68 2.49
N ASP A 114 -12.11 -33.78 2.47
CA ASP A 114 -11.54 -35.13 2.44
C ASP A 114 -10.89 -35.41 1.09
N THR A 115 -11.51 -34.94 0.00
CA THR A 115 -10.96 -34.94 -1.35
C THR A 115 -9.68 -34.12 -1.40
N LEU A 116 -9.66 -32.90 -0.86
CA LEU A 116 -8.44 -32.08 -0.82
C LEU A 116 -7.32 -32.77 -0.05
N ARG A 117 -7.61 -33.31 1.14
CA ARG A 117 -6.63 -34.02 1.97
C ARG A 117 -6.06 -35.26 1.28
N ARG A 118 -6.90 -36.05 0.60
CA ARG A 118 -6.44 -37.20 -0.19
C ARG A 118 -5.50 -36.78 -1.31
N GLU A 119 -5.81 -35.70 -2.00
CA GLU A 119 -5.00 -35.19 -3.10
C GLU A 119 -3.67 -34.59 -2.60
N GLU A 120 -3.67 -33.93 -1.45
CA GLU A 120 -2.44 -33.49 -0.77
C GLU A 120 -1.54 -34.68 -0.40
N LEU A 121 -2.12 -35.77 0.11
CA LEU A 121 -1.38 -37.00 0.40
C LEU A 121 -0.79 -37.63 -0.87
N MET A 122 -1.55 -37.64 -1.96
CA MET A 122 -1.05 -38.11 -3.26
C MET A 122 0.17 -37.29 -3.71
N VAL A 123 0.14 -35.97 -3.55
CA VAL A 123 1.28 -35.09 -3.85
C VAL A 123 2.48 -35.39 -2.97
N ALA A 124 2.27 -35.55 -1.66
CA ALA A 124 3.33 -35.87 -0.72
C ALA A 124 4.01 -37.22 -1.04
N LEU A 125 3.29 -38.15 -1.66
CA LEU A 125 3.80 -39.44 -2.13
C LEU A 125 4.39 -39.39 -3.56
N GLY A 126 4.57 -38.19 -4.13
CA GLY A 126 5.17 -37.99 -5.46
C GLY A 126 4.19 -38.04 -6.63
N GLY A 127 2.88 -38.09 -6.35
CA GLY A 127 1.84 -38.00 -7.36
C GLY A 127 1.65 -36.57 -7.91
N PRO A 128 1.02 -36.42 -9.09
CA PRO A 128 0.76 -35.10 -9.65
C PRO A 128 -0.31 -34.37 -8.84
N ALA A 129 -0.06 -33.10 -8.52
CA ALA A 129 -1.06 -32.25 -7.87
C ALA A 129 -2.23 -31.95 -8.80
N LEU A 130 -3.43 -31.77 -8.23
CA LEU A 130 -4.55 -31.20 -8.97
C LEU A 130 -4.26 -29.74 -9.35
N PRO A 131 -4.81 -29.25 -10.47
CA PRO A 131 -4.73 -27.83 -10.84
C PRO A 131 -5.10 -26.87 -9.70
N CYS A 132 -6.17 -27.15 -8.95
CA CYS A 132 -6.58 -26.35 -7.79
C CYS A 132 -5.51 -26.32 -6.69
N LEU A 133 -4.96 -27.47 -6.30
CA LEU A 133 -3.91 -27.54 -5.28
C LEU A 133 -2.62 -26.83 -5.74
N ARG A 134 -2.27 -26.93 -7.03
CA ARG A 134 -1.15 -26.18 -7.60
C ARG A 134 -1.39 -24.68 -7.53
N ALA A 135 -2.59 -24.22 -7.89
CA ALA A 135 -2.93 -22.81 -7.86
C ALA A 135 -2.87 -22.25 -6.42
N ILE A 136 -3.37 -23.00 -5.43
CA ILE A 136 -3.24 -22.64 -4.01
C ILE A 136 -1.76 -22.59 -3.60
N ASP A 137 -0.96 -23.61 -3.93
CA ASP A 137 0.47 -23.64 -3.59
C ASP A 137 1.24 -22.47 -4.23
N THR A 138 0.95 -22.15 -5.50
CA THR A 138 1.49 -20.98 -6.19
C THR A 138 1.10 -19.68 -5.48
N ALA A 139 -0.16 -19.52 -5.07
CA ALA A 139 -0.61 -18.35 -4.33
C ALA A 139 0.15 -18.18 -3.00
N HIS A 140 0.43 -19.28 -2.29
CA HIS A 140 1.20 -19.24 -1.05
C HIS A 140 2.69 -18.92 -1.23
N ARG A 141 3.30 -19.29 -2.36
CA ARG A 141 4.75 -19.14 -2.57
C ARG A 141 5.12 -17.94 -3.43
N THR A 142 4.47 -17.80 -4.57
CA THR A 142 4.74 -16.81 -5.62
C THR A 142 3.42 -16.25 -6.16
N PRO A 143 2.65 -15.54 -5.33
CA PRO A 143 1.41 -14.93 -5.80
C PRO A 143 1.70 -13.90 -6.90
N GLU A 144 0.77 -13.72 -7.82
CA GLU A 144 0.88 -12.69 -8.87
C GLU A 144 1.02 -11.28 -8.27
N ALA A 145 0.48 -11.05 -7.07
CA ALA A 145 0.62 -9.81 -6.31
C ALA A 145 2.02 -9.60 -5.67
N LEU A 146 2.93 -10.58 -5.72
CA LEU A 146 4.23 -10.50 -5.06
C LEU A 146 5.07 -9.27 -5.47
N PRO A 147 5.12 -8.83 -6.74
CA PRO A 147 5.83 -7.60 -7.10
C PRO A 147 5.29 -6.36 -6.38
N ALA A 148 3.96 -6.22 -6.28
CA ALA A 148 3.33 -5.10 -5.57
C ALA A 148 3.57 -5.17 -4.05
N VAL A 149 3.60 -6.38 -3.47
CA VAL A 149 3.97 -6.60 -2.07
C VAL A 149 5.42 -6.17 -1.83
N ARG A 150 6.35 -6.57 -2.70
CA ARG A 150 7.77 -6.19 -2.63
C ARG A 150 7.94 -4.68 -2.66
N GLU A 151 7.29 -4.00 -3.60
CA GLU A 151 7.33 -2.55 -3.73
C GLU A 151 6.88 -1.85 -2.43
N ARG A 152 5.74 -2.26 -1.88
CA ARG A 152 5.25 -1.74 -0.60
C ARG A 152 6.25 -1.95 0.54
N LEU A 153 6.83 -3.15 0.64
CA LEU A 153 7.84 -3.47 1.67
C LEU A 153 9.12 -2.64 1.50
N VAL A 154 9.57 -2.38 0.27
CA VAL A 154 10.71 -1.50 -0.02
C VAL A 154 10.43 -0.07 0.45
N HIS A 155 9.18 0.39 0.32
CA HIS A 155 8.75 1.71 0.81
C HIS A 155 8.34 1.74 2.28
N GLY A 156 8.45 0.62 3.01
CA GLY A 156 8.10 0.53 4.43
C GLY A 156 6.60 0.42 4.73
N ASP A 157 5.75 0.26 3.72
CA ASP A 157 4.31 0.02 3.86
C ASP A 157 4.02 -1.45 4.21
N VAL A 158 4.38 -1.84 5.43
CA VAL A 158 4.15 -3.21 5.94
C VAL A 158 2.66 -3.49 6.09
N SER A 159 1.88 -2.52 6.56
CA SER A 159 0.43 -2.71 6.77
C SER A 159 -0.28 -2.96 5.44
N GLY A 160 0.04 -2.20 4.39
CA GLY A 160 -0.54 -2.40 3.08
C GLY A 160 -0.07 -3.68 2.41
N ALA A 161 1.21 -4.06 2.58
CA ALA A 161 1.72 -5.34 2.12
C ALA A 161 0.97 -6.53 2.76
N LEU A 162 0.79 -6.51 4.09
CA LEU A 162 0.04 -7.53 4.80
C LEU A 162 -1.44 -7.55 4.43
N ALA A 163 -2.08 -6.38 4.24
CA ALA A 163 -3.47 -6.33 3.79
C ALA A 163 -3.70 -7.05 2.45
N VAL A 164 -2.76 -6.90 1.50
CA VAL A 164 -2.80 -7.62 0.21
C VAL A 164 -2.66 -9.14 0.43
N VAL A 165 -1.68 -9.56 1.23
CA VAL A 165 -1.44 -10.99 1.50
C VAL A 165 -2.61 -11.63 2.24
N THR A 166 -3.12 -10.98 3.29
CA THR A 166 -4.29 -11.42 4.05
C THR A 166 -5.55 -11.44 3.19
N GLY A 167 -5.73 -10.48 2.28
CA GLY A 167 -6.84 -10.49 1.34
C GLY A 167 -6.81 -11.66 0.35
N LEU A 168 -5.60 -12.09 -0.04
CA LEU A 168 -5.39 -13.17 -0.99
C LEU A 168 -5.45 -14.56 -0.34
N LEU A 169 -4.73 -14.76 0.75
CA LEU A 169 -4.54 -16.06 1.39
C LEU A 169 -5.48 -16.30 2.57
N GLY A 170 -6.04 -15.22 3.12
CA GLY A 170 -6.82 -15.23 4.34
C GLY A 170 -5.99 -14.91 5.60
N PRO A 171 -6.65 -14.47 6.69
CA PRO A 171 -5.97 -14.08 7.93
C PRO A 171 -5.31 -15.26 8.67
N ASP A 172 -5.84 -16.48 8.49
CA ASP A 172 -5.36 -17.67 9.19
C ASP A 172 -4.35 -18.47 8.35
N ALA A 173 -3.92 -17.91 7.23
CA ALA A 173 -3.00 -18.56 6.31
C ALA A 173 -1.60 -18.74 6.91
N VAL A 174 -1.13 -19.98 6.91
CA VAL A 174 0.28 -20.28 7.20
C VAL A 174 1.09 -20.12 5.92
N LEU A 175 2.09 -19.23 5.95
CA LEU A 175 2.98 -19.03 4.81
C LEU A 175 3.84 -20.26 4.57
N ARG A 176 3.83 -20.74 3.33
CA ARG A 176 4.69 -21.83 2.87
C ARG A 176 6.07 -21.30 2.50
N ASP A 177 7.05 -22.19 2.46
CA ASP A 177 8.38 -21.82 1.97
C ASP A 177 8.35 -21.41 0.50
N GLY A 178 8.93 -20.25 0.24
CA GLY A 178 9.03 -19.66 -1.09
C GLY A 178 9.23 -18.14 -1.04
N PRO A 179 9.27 -17.51 -2.21
CA PRO A 179 9.62 -16.10 -2.35
C PRO A 179 8.77 -15.14 -1.51
N LEU A 180 7.46 -15.37 -1.38
CA LEU A 180 6.60 -14.53 -0.53
C LEU A 180 7.06 -14.55 0.94
N ARG A 181 7.32 -15.73 1.49
CA ARG A 181 7.77 -15.90 2.88
C ARG A 181 9.16 -15.29 3.06
N GLU A 182 10.07 -15.53 2.11
CA GLU A 182 11.42 -14.97 2.13
C GLU A 182 11.41 -13.43 2.15
N GLU A 183 10.57 -12.81 1.32
CA GLU A 183 10.43 -11.34 1.28
C GLU A 183 9.91 -10.77 2.59
N LEU A 184 8.87 -11.38 3.16
CA LEU A 184 8.30 -10.93 4.43
C LEU A 184 9.30 -11.11 5.59
N MET A 185 10.01 -12.24 5.62
CA MET A 185 11.07 -12.49 6.60
C MET A 185 12.23 -11.50 6.45
N SER A 186 12.66 -11.22 5.22
CA SER A 186 13.72 -10.27 4.92
C SER A 186 13.30 -8.84 5.32
N ALA A 187 12.06 -8.44 5.04
CA ALA A 187 11.52 -7.15 5.47
C ALA A 187 11.44 -7.03 6.99
N ALA A 188 11.04 -8.09 7.70
CA ALA A 188 11.04 -8.14 9.15
C ALA A 188 12.45 -8.00 9.73
N ALA A 189 13.43 -8.73 9.18
CA ALA A 189 14.84 -8.63 9.59
C ALA A 189 15.37 -7.20 9.39
N ARG A 190 15.18 -6.61 8.20
CA ARG A 190 15.58 -5.22 7.93
C ARG A 190 14.97 -4.23 8.92
N ARG A 191 13.71 -4.43 9.32
CA ARG A 191 13.03 -3.57 10.30
C ARG A 191 13.67 -3.70 11.69
N VAL A 192 14.01 -4.91 12.12
CA VAL A 192 14.73 -5.16 13.39
C VAL A 192 16.09 -4.49 13.35
N ASP A 193 16.89 -4.74 12.31
CA ASP A 193 18.23 -4.17 12.16
C ASP A 193 18.21 -2.63 12.16
N HIS A 194 17.26 -2.05 11.42
CA HIS A 194 17.06 -0.61 11.43
C HIS A 194 16.67 -0.09 12.81
N GLY A 195 15.80 -0.80 13.53
CA GLY A 195 15.42 -0.49 14.91
C GLY A 195 16.60 -0.53 15.88
N LEU A 196 17.45 -1.55 15.78
CA LEU A 196 18.66 -1.70 16.59
C LEU A 196 19.65 -0.55 16.35
N PHE A 197 19.87 -0.20 15.08
CA PHE A 197 20.68 0.98 14.72
C PHE A 197 20.09 2.27 15.28
N ARG A 198 18.78 2.49 15.11
CA ARG A 198 18.09 3.68 15.63
C ARG A 198 18.13 3.79 17.15
N ALA A 199 18.20 2.67 17.85
CA ALA A 199 18.35 2.60 19.31
C ALA A 199 19.82 2.74 19.77
N GLY A 200 20.78 2.85 18.85
CA GLY A 200 22.22 2.92 19.17
C GLY A 200 22.80 1.58 19.65
N LEU A 201 22.07 0.47 19.47
CA LEU A 201 22.52 -0.87 19.85
C LEU A 201 23.49 -1.47 18.80
N VAL A 202 23.52 -0.91 17.60
CA VAL A 202 24.46 -1.25 16.53
C VAL A 202 25.05 0.05 15.98
N ALA A 203 26.37 0.07 15.78
CA ALA A 203 27.11 1.28 15.41
C ALA A 203 26.99 1.66 13.92
N GLU A 204 26.81 0.68 13.04
CA GLU A 204 26.74 0.89 11.60
C GLU A 204 25.31 0.74 11.10
N HIS A 205 24.95 1.57 10.12
CA HIS A 205 23.65 1.46 9.47
C HIS A 205 23.58 0.15 8.66
N PRO A 206 22.48 -0.62 8.71
CA PRO A 206 22.39 -1.92 8.04
C PRO A 206 22.66 -1.87 6.52
N ALA A 207 22.36 -0.73 5.89
CA ALA A 207 22.61 -0.51 4.47
C ALA A 207 24.08 -0.15 4.14
N ALA A 208 24.94 0.11 5.13
CA ALA A 208 26.34 0.49 4.90
C ALA A 208 27.21 -0.67 4.39
N GLY A 209 26.80 -1.92 4.64
CA GLY A 209 27.50 -3.13 4.20
C GLY A 209 27.18 -3.59 2.76
N VAL A 210 26.17 -3.03 2.10
CA VAL A 210 25.81 -3.39 0.72
C VAL A 210 26.68 -2.57 -0.25
N ARG A 211 27.97 -2.92 -0.34
CA ARG A 211 28.82 -2.49 -1.45
C ARG A 211 28.72 -3.54 -2.56
N THR A 212 28.03 -3.14 -3.64
CA THR A 212 27.92 -3.74 -5.00
C THR A 212 28.42 -5.16 -5.21
#